data_AF-A0A7V9HGX7-F1
#
_entry.id   AF-A0A7V9HGX7-F1
#
_cell.length_a   1.000
_cell.length_b   1.000
_cell.length_c   1.000
_cell.angle_alpha   90.00
_cell.angle_beta   90.00
_cell.angle_gamma   90.00
#
_symmetry.space_group_name_H-M   'P 1'
#
loop_
_entity.id
_entity.type
_entity.pdbx_description
1 polymer ?
#
loop_
_entity_poly.entity_id
_entity_poly.type
_entity_poly.pdbx_seq_one_letter_code
_entity_poly.pdbx_strand_id
1 'polypeptide(L)'
;MTIRQQTALIEMSSEIPSNFGKGALINTYLLFSGHARYRMAQRNYSGEDIRYIIEHGTVIYWAGAKWFILRRRDVPRRDRRQSPVMRLVGTIVCLEQGVMSTVFRHEDPLHYVLRKQKYYQPTMTRSVTVP
;
A
#
# COMPACT_ATOMS: atom_id res chain seq x y z
N MET A 1 35.23 -8.43 15.37
CA MET A 1 34.17 -9.28 14.78
C MET A 1 32.84 -8.74 15.26
N THR A 2 32.07 -8.17 14.34
CA THR A 2 31.10 -7.09 14.61
C THR A 2 29.68 -7.61 14.43
N ILE A 3 28.91 -7.70 15.53
CA ILE A 3 27.46 -7.93 15.50
C ILE A 3 26.83 -6.98 16.51
N ARG A 4 26.69 -5.69 16.16
CA ARG A 4 25.86 -4.69 16.90
C ARG A 4 25.48 -3.50 16.00
N GLN A 5 24.68 -3.72 14.96
CA GLN A 5 24.09 -2.60 14.17
C GLN A 5 22.61 -2.77 13.83
N GLN A 6 21.80 -3.33 14.74
CA GLN A 6 20.35 -3.42 14.54
C GLN A 6 19.58 -3.00 15.80
N THR A 7 19.82 -1.79 16.31
CA THR A 7 18.92 -1.15 17.29
C THR A 7 19.12 0.36 17.26
N ALA A 8 18.76 1.00 16.16
CA ALA A 8 18.59 2.44 16.11
C ALA A 8 17.52 2.70 15.07
N LEU A 9 16.34 3.16 15.52
CA LEU A 9 15.26 3.87 14.82
C LEU A 9 13.91 3.58 15.51
N ILE A 10 13.85 3.81 16.81
CA ILE A 10 12.61 4.04 17.56
C ILE A 10 12.93 5.19 18.50
N GLU A 11 12.82 6.43 18.02
CA GLU A 11 12.69 7.64 18.84
C GLU A 11 12.62 8.84 17.88
N MET A 12 11.41 9.18 17.45
CA MET A 12 11.04 10.54 16.97
C MET A 12 9.55 10.50 16.61
N SER A 13 8.72 10.61 17.65
CA SER A 13 7.27 10.74 17.54
C SER A 13 6.80 11.88 18.44
N SER A 14 6.97 13.13 18.01
CA SER A 14 6.23 14.27 18.57
C SER A 14 6.45 15.51 17.71
N GLU A 15 5.48 15.78 16.82
CA GLU A 15 5.02 17.11 16.36
C GLU A 15 4.21 16.92 15.07
N ILE A 16 2.88 16.97 15.18
CA ILE A 16 1.96 16.86 14.04
C ILE A 16 1.22 18.21 13.89
N PRO A 17 1.41 18.96 12.80
CA PRO A 17 0.57 20.11 12.50
C PRO A 17 -0.83 19.66 12.03
N SER A 18 -1.84 20.36 12.54
CA SER A 18 -3.26 19.98 12.62
C SER A 18 -4.11 20.15 11.35
N ASN A 19 -3.52 20.35 10.17
CA ASN A 19 -4.28 20.66 8.94
C ASN A 19 -3.92 19.74 7.76
N PHE A 20 -4.47 18.52 7.70
CA PHE A 20 -4.34 17.66 6.52
C PHE A 20 -5.64 16.93 6.17
N GLY A 21 -6.13 17.18 4.95
CA GLY A 21 -7.43 16.75 4.45
C GLY A 21 -7.52 15.27 4.05
N LYS A 22 -8.69 14.68 4.35
CA LYS A 22 -9.32 13.49 3.74
C LYS A 22 -8.36 12.42 3.19
N GLY A 23 -7.77 11.62 4.08
CA GLY A 23 -7.04 10.42 3.69
C GLY A 23 -6.05 9.89 4.73
N ALA A 24 -6.47 9.81 5.99
CA ALA A 24 -5.87 9.08 7.12
C ALA A 24 -4.41 8.57 6.95
N LEU A 25 -3.49 9.32 7.57
CA LEU A 25 -2.24 8.91 8.23
C LEU A 25 -1.32 7.92 7.52
N ILE A 26 -0.16 8.39 7.09
CA ILE A 26 1.09 7.67 7.34
C ILE A 26 2.24 8.66 7.50
N ASN A 27 2.52 9.03 8.75
CA ASN A 27 3.85 9.49 9.14
C ASN A 27 4.68 8.30 9.64
N THR A 28 4.67 7.17 8.94
CA THR A 28 5.18 5.92 9.53
C THR A 28 5.84 5.05 8.49
N TYR A 29 7.10 4.73 8.74
CA TYR A 29 7.91 3.78 8.00
C TYR A 29 7.08 2.57 7.53
N LEU A 30 6.92 2.43 6.21
CA LEU A 30 6.23 1.27 5.64
C LEU A 30 7.06 0.02 5.91
N LEU A 31 6.47 -0.94 6.62
CA LEU A 31 7.08 -2.24 6.82
C LEU A 31 6.86 -3.08 5.56
N PHE A 32 7.95 -3.54 4.95
CA PHE A 32 7.92 -4.38 3.77
C PHE A 32 8.17 -5.84 4.13
N SER A 33 7.26 -6.73 3.73
CA SER A 33 7.53 -8.16 3.75
C SER A 33 8.66 -8.53 2.78
N GLY A 34 9.32 -9.68 3.00
CA GLY A 34 10.32 -10.19 2.05
C GLY A 34 9.75 -10.40 0.64
N HIS A 35 8.51 -10.87 0.55
CA HIS A 35 7.79 -11.01 -0.71
C HIS A 35 7.59 -9.67 -1.41
N ALA A 36 7.18 -8.64 -0.67
CA ALA A 36 6.98 -7.31 -1.20
C ALA A 36 8.27 -6.67 -1.73
N ARG A 37 9.39 -6.79 -0.99
CA ARG A 37 10.70 -6.31 -1.46
C ARG A 37 11.12 -6.97 -2.76
N TYR A 38 10.94 -8.29 -2.85
CA TYR A 38 11.22 -9.04 -4.07
C TYR A 38 10.36 -8.55 -5.25
N ARG A 39 9.05 -8.36 -5.03
CA ARG A 39 8.11 -7.88 -6.07
C ARG A 39 8.39 -6.44 -6.51
N MET A 40 8.83 -5.58 -5.59
CA MET A 40 9.30 -4.22 -5.89
C MET A 40 10.54 -4.25 -6.78
N ALA A 41 11.55 -5.02 -6.40
CA ALA A 41 12.81 -5.14 -7.15
C ALA A 41 12.57 -5.68 -8.57
N GLN A 42 11.73 -6.71 -8.71
CA GLN A 42 11.34 -7.25 -10.02
C GLN A 42 10.66 -6.23 -10.95
N ARG A 43 10.03 -5.20 -10.39
CA ARG A 43 9.21 -4.23 -11.14
C ARG A 43 9.78 -2.81 -11.11
N ASN A 44 10.98 -2.65 -10.57
CA ASN A 44 11.68 -1.37 -10.44
C ASN A 44 10.84 -0.29 -9.72
N TYR A 45 10.17 -0.68 -8.62
CA TYR A 45 9.49 0.26 -7.72
C TYR A 45 10.43 0.65 -6.58
N SER A 46 10.58 1.95 -6.37
CA SER A 46 11.27 2.52 -5.21
C SER A 46 10.33 2.65 -4.00
N GLY A 47 10.88 2.88 -2.82
CA GLY A 47 10.07 3.21 -1.64
C GLY A 47 9.30 4.54 -1.81
N GLU A 48 9.84 5.48 -2.58
CA GLU A 48 9.18 6.75 -2.89
C GLU A 48 7.99 6.57 -3.83
N ASP A 49 8.10 5.66 -4.82
CA ASP A 49 6.98 5.30 -5.68
C ASP A 49 5.79 4.77 -4.87
N ILE A 50 6.07 3.88 -3.90
CA ILE A 50 5.05 3.31 -3.01
C ILE A 50 4.43 4.39 -2.14
N ARG A 51 5.26 5.27 -1.55
CA ARG A 51 4.76 6.39 -0.74
C ARG A 51 3.83 7.29 -1.54
N TYR A 52 4.20 7.63 -2.77
CA TYR A 52 3.39 8.44 -3.68
C TYR A 52 2.03 7.80 -3.97
N ILE A 53 2.02 6.49 -4.24
CA ILE A 53 0.78 5.73 -4.48
C ILE A 53 -0.13 5.73 -3.26
N ILE A 54 0.42 5.60 -2.05
CA ILE A 54 -0.40 5.58 -0.84
C ILE A 54 -0.92 6.99 -0.51
N GLU A 55 -0.11 8.03 -0.74
CA GLU A 55 -0.48 9.42 -0.47
C GLU A 55 -1.59 9.93 -1.42
N HIS A 56 -1.50 9.59 -2.71
CA HIS A 56 -2.41 10.12 -3.72
C HIS A 56 -3.45 9.12 -4.22
N GLY A 57 -3.26 7.83 -4.00
CA GLY A 57 -4.13 6.78 -4.53
C GLY A 57 -5.48 6.69 -3.83
N THR A 58 -6.46 6.15 -4.55
CA THR A 58 -7.74 5.75 -3.95
C THR A 58 -7.53 4.51 -3.09
N VAL A 59 -8.04 4.51 -1.85
CA VAL A 59 -8.00 3.35 -0.95
C VAL A 59 -9.31 2.56 -0.98
N ILE A 60 -9.21 1.24 -1.02
CA ILE A 60 -10.32 0.30 -0.87
C ILE A 60 -9.99 -0.65 0.28
N TYR A 61 -10.93 -0.81 1.21
CA TYR A 61 -10.80 -1.72 2.35
C TYR A 61 -11.57 -3.00 2.05
N TRP A 62 -10.86 -4.14 1.99
CA TRP A 62 -11.51 -5.41 1.70
C TRP A 62 -10.65 -6.62 2.12
N ALA A 63 -11.30 -7.69 2.59
CA ALA A 63 -10.70 -8.94 3.07
C ALA A 63 -9.59 -8.74 4.12
N GLY A 64 -9.76 -7.78 5.03
CA GLY A 64 -8.77 -7.45 6.06
C GLY A 64 -7.54 -6.67 5.54
N ALA A 65 -7.55 -6.23 4.28
CA ALA A 65 -6.47 -5.51 3.64
C ALA A 65 -6.89 -4.13 3.12
N LYS A 66 -5.92 -3.22 3.04
CA LYS A 66 -6.03 -1.93 2.36
C LYS A 66 -5.42 -2.04 0.96
N TRP A 67 -6.19 -1.71 -0.05
CA TRP A 67 -5.79 -1.70 -1.45
C TRP A 67 -5.70 -0.26 -1.92
N PHE A 68 -4.48 0.22 -2.17
CA PHE A 68 -4.23 1.55 -2.72
C PHE A 68 -4.10 1.45 -4.23
N ILE A 69 -4.85 2.28 -4.95
CA ILE A 69 -4.92 2.26 -6.40
C ILE A 69 -4.62 3.67 -6.92
N LEU A 70 -3.52 3.84 -7.65
CA LEU A 70 -3.23 5.13 -8.28
C LEU A 70 -3.91 5.23 -9.65
N ARG A 71 -5.00 5.99 -9.73
CA ARG A 71 -5.69 6.27 -10.99
C ARG A 71 -5.15 7.55 -11.61
N ARG A 72 -5.27 7.69 -12.93
CA ARG A 72 -4.87 8.93 -13.64
C ARG A 72 -5.50 10.20 -13.06
N ARG A 73 -6.75 10.11 -12.60
CA ARG A 73 -7.49 11.25 -12.02
C ARG A 73 -7.01 11.63 -10.62
N ASP A 74 -6.42 10.67 -9.90
CA ASP A 74 -5.94 10.83 -8.53
C ASP A 74 -4.57 11.51 -8.51
N VAL A 75 -3.82 11.46 -9.63
CA VAL A 75 -2.56 12.20 -9.81
C VAL A 75 -2.83 13.71 -9.83
N PRO A 76 -2.18 14.51 -8.96
CA PRO A 76 -2.23 15.97 -8.97
C PRO A 76 -1.86 16.55 -10.34
N ARG A 77 -2.54 17.62 -10.78
CA ARG A 77 -2.35 18.20 -12.13
C ARG A 77 -0.89 18.60 -12.40
N ARG A 78 -0.17 19.07 -11.38
CA ARG A 78 1.26 19.43 -11.44
C ARG A 78 2.18 18.25 -11.79
N ASP A 79 1.78 17.03 -11.42
CA ASP A 79 2.62 15.84 -11.57
C ASP A 79 2.26 15.03 -12.82
N ARG A 80 1.12 15.33 -13.47
CA ARG A 80 0.64 14.60 -14.67
C ARG A 80 1.55 14.70 -15.89
N ARG A 81 2.47 15.68 -15.93
CA ARG A 81 3.47 15.81 -17.00
C ARG A 81 4.77 15.08 -16.69
N GLN A 82 4.93 14.59 -15.46
CA GLN A 82 6.14 13.89 -15.05
C GLN A 82 6.02 12.42 -15.45
N SER A 83 6.84 12.00 -16.42
CA SER A 83 6.89 10.60 -16.88
C SER A 83 7.07 9.59 -15.73
N PRO A 84 7.94 9.84 -14.71
CA PRO A 84 8.11 8.94 -13.58
C PRO A 84 6.87 8.76 -12.69
N VAL A 85 5.97 9.73 -12.64
CA VAL A 85 4.69 9.63 -11.91
C VAL A 85 3.65 8.92 -12.77
N MET A 86 3.58 9.27 -14.05
CA MET A 86 2.60 8.69 -14.96
C MET A 86 2.79 7.18 -15.18
N ARG A 87 4.03 6.66 -15.06
CA ARG A 87 4.28 5.20 -15.04
C ARG A 87 3.63 4.47 -13.87
N LEU A 88 3.36 5.15 -12.75
CA LEU A 88 2.74 4.58 -11.55
C LEU A 88 1.21 4.45 -11.69
N VAL A 89 0.62 5.06 -12.70
CA VAL A 89 -0.83 4.95 -12.94
C VAL A 89 -1.19 3.50 -13.29
N GLY A 90 -2.21 2.99 -12.60
CA GLY A 90 -2.63 1.59 -12.70
C GLY A 90 -1.98 0.68 -11.65
N THR A 91 -1.10 1.22 -10.80
CA THR A 91 -0.47 0.44 -9.73
C THR A 91 -1.41 0.23 -8.56
N ILE A 92 -1.40 -1.00 -8.06
CA ILE A 92 -2.13 -1.49 -6.90
C ILE A 92 -1.11 -1.88 -5.83
N VAL A 93 -1.26 -1.34 -4.63
CA VAL A 93 -0.49 -1.71 -3.44
C VAL A 93 -1.43 -2.35 -2.43
N CYS A 94 -1.08 -3.53 -1.94
CA CYS A 94 -1.82 -4.22 -0.89
C CYS A 94 -1.07 -4.10 0.45
N LEU A 95 -1.79 -3.63 1.47
CA LEU A 95 -1.33 -3.49 2.84
C LEU A 95 -2.22 -4.33 3.76
N GLU A 96 -1.62 -5.30 4.43
CA GLU A 96 -2.29 -6.20 5.38
C GLU A 96 -1.69 -5.96 6.77
N GLN A 97 -2.53 -5.63 7.76
CA GLN A 97 -2.07 -5.36 9.14
C GLN A 97 -0.91 -4.34 9.24
N GLY A 98 -0.85 -3.37 8.31
CA GLY A 98 0.22 -2.36 8.27
C GLY A 98 1.51 -2.79 7.56
N VAL A 99 1.58 -4.02 7.05
CA VAL A 99 2.71 -4.56 6.28
C VAL A 99 2.35 -4.65 4.81
N MET A 100 3.25 -4.19 3.94
CA MET A 100 3.04 -4.32 2.49
C MET A 100 3.23 -5.78 2.09
N SER A 101 2.16 -6.38 1.55
CA SER A 101 2.18 -7.77 1.10
C SER A 101 2.55 -7.87 -0.38
N THR A 102 2.00 -6.99 -1.23
CA THR A 102 2.28 -7.00 -2.67
C THR A 102 2.12 -5.64 -3.35
N VAL A 103 2.77 -5.50 -4.51
CA VAL A 103 2.61 -4.39 -5.44
C VAL A 103 2.61 -4.92 -6.88
N PHE A 104 1.66 -4.47 -7.69
CA PHE A 104 1.57 -4.82 -9.11
C PHE A 104 0.81 -3.77 -9.90
N ARG A 105 0.87 -3.86 -11.23
CA ARG A 105 0.15 -2.96 -12.13
C ARG A 105 -0.96 -3.73 -12.84
N HIS A 106 -2.09 -3.08 -13.06
CA HIS A 106 -3.20 -3.60 -13.84
C HIS A 106 -3.78 -2.48 -14.71
N GLU A 107 -4.24 -2.81 -15.92
CA GLU A 107 -4.83 -1.84 -16.87
C GLU A 107 -6.15 -1.27 -16.36
N ASP A 108 -6.99 -2.13 -15.75
CA ASP A 108 -8.20 -1.74 -15.05
C ASP A 108 -8.13 -2.15 -13.57
N PRO A 109 -7.41 -1.38 -12.74
CA PRO A 109 -7.09 -1.80 -11.38
C PRO A 109 -8.31 -1.80 -10.47
N LEU A 110 -9.26 -0.89 -10.70
CA LEU A 110 -10.47 -0.79 -9.90
C LEU A 110 -11.37 -2.01 -10.16
N HIS A 111 -11.63 -2.32 -11.43
CA HIS A 111 -12.44 -3.48 -11.77
C HIS A 111 -11.79 -4.79 -11.30
N TYR A 112 -10.46 -4.90 -11.39
CA TYR A 112 -9.73 -6.07 -10.86
C TYR A 112 -9.99 -6.28 -9.36
N VAL A 113 -9.80 -5.24 -8.55
CA VAL A 113 -10.00 -5.32 -7.08
C VAL A 113 -11.46 -5.59 -6.74
N LEU A 114 -12.41 -4.93 -7.40
CA LEU A 114 -13.84 -5.18 -7.19
C LEU A 114 -14.29 -6.57 -7.65
N ARG A 115 -13.69 -7.12 -8.73
CA ARG A 115 -13.97 -8.49 -9.16
C ARG A 115 -13.48 -9.50 -8.13
N LYS A 116 -12.31 -9.28 -7.54
CA LYS A 116 -11.81 -10.09 -6.42
C LYS A 116 -12.77 -10.03 -5.23
N GLN A 117 -13.35 -8.86 -4.93
CA GLN A 117 -14.41 -8.69 -3.93
C GLN A 117 -15.59 -9.63 -4.12
N LYS A 118 -16.06 -9.79 -5.36
CA LYS A 118 -17.20 -10.65 -5.68
C LYS A 118 -16.96 -12.14 -5.40
N TYR A 119 -15.71 -12.62 -5.44
CA TYR A 119 -15.39 -14.05 -5.30
C TYR A 119 -14.95 -14.47 -3.89
N TYR A 120 -14.70 -13.52 -2.98
CA TYR A 120 -14.46 -13.85 -1.59
C TYR A 120 -15.79 -14.10 -0.90
N GLN A 121 -16.22 -15.35 -0.95
CA GLN A 121 -17.06 -15.88 0.10
C GLN A 121 -16.15 -16.03 1.32
N PRO A 122 -16.42 -15.37 2.45
CA PRO A 122 -15.72 -15.73 3.67
C PRO A 122 -16.00 -17.22 3.85
N THR A 123 -14.94 -18.03 3.81
CA THR A 123 -15.07 -19.41 4.30
C THR A 123 -15.60 -19.25 5.70
N MET A 124 -16.90 -19.54 5.89
CA MET A 124 -17.51 -19.57 7.20
C MET A 124 -16.75 -20.66 7.94
N THR A 125 -15.76 -20.24 8.73
CA THR A 125 -15.16 -21.09 9.76
C THR A 125 -16.32 -21.47 10.66
N ARG A 126 -16.91 -22.64 10.41
CA ARG A 126 -17.86 -23.29 11.31
C ARG A 126 -17.17 -23.27 12.67
N SER A 127 -17.66 -22.47 13.58
CA SER A 127 -17.31 -22.57 14.99
C SER A 127 -17.69 -23.98 15.41
N VAL A 128 -16.70 -24.86 15.49
CA VAL A 128 -16.83 -26.17 16.10
C VAL A 128 -17.00 -25.89 17.59
N THR A 129 -18.26 -25.86 18.04
CA THR A 129 -18.57 -26.00 19.46
C THR A 129 -18.26 -27.45 19.81
N VAL A 130 -17.10 -27.66 20.44
CA VAL A 130 -16.75 -28.95 21.05
C VAL A 130 -17.43 -29.00 22.43
N PRO A 131 -18.13 -30.09 22.79
CA PRO A 131 -18.87 -30.21 24.04
C PRO A 131 -18.00 -30.17 25.30
#